data_AF-A0A527GD47-F1
#
_entry.id   AF-A0A527GD47-F1
#
_cell.length_a   1.000
_cell.length_b   1.000
_cell.length_c   1.000
_cell.angle_alpha   90.00
_cell.angle_beta   90.00
_cell.angle_gamma   90.00
#
_symmetry.space_group_name_H-M   'P 1'
#
loop_
_entity.id
_entity.type
_entity.pdbx_description
1 polymer ?
#
loop_
_entity_poly.entity_id
_entity_poly.type
_entity_poly.pdbx_seq_one_letter_code
_entity_poly.pdbx_strand_id
1 'polypeptide(L)' 'IDTAVAITGADCAVSIGDRPCPPWWAMTIRAGETLVLEAPRAGARSYIAFAGGIDLPPVMGSRATDVKGGFGG' A
#
# COMPACT_ATOMS: atom_id res chain seq x y z
N ILE A 1 -5.41 -16.11 0.42
CA ILE A 1 -3.94 -16.32 0.46
C ILE A 1 -3.35 -15.25 1.36
N ASP A 2 -2.33 -15.60 2.14
CA ASP A 2 -1.60 -14.64 2.98
C ASP A 2 -0.50 -14.00 2.15
N THR A 3 -0.14 -12.75 2.45
CA THR A 3 0.92 -12.04 1.73
C THR A 3 1.71 -11.12 2.66
N ALA A 4 2.81 -10.57 2.15
CA ALA A 4 3.54 -9.50 2.82
C ALA A 4 3.15 -8.15 2.24
N VAL A 5 3.02 -7.15 3.11
CA VAL A 5 2.73 -5.76 2.78
C VAL A 5 3.72 -4.84 3.48
N ALA A 6 4.07 -3.72 2.85
CA ALA A 6 4.90 -2.67 3.45
C ALA A 6 4.29 -1.29 3.18
N ILE A 7 4.37 -0.40 4.16
CA ILE A 7 3.93 1.00 4.05
C ILE A 7 5.12 1.92 4.28
N THR A 8 5.26 2.93 3.43
CA THR A 8 6.27 3.99 3.54
C THR A 8 5.66 5.36 3.24
N GLY A 9 6.47 6.42 3.34
CA GLY A 9 6.05 7.79 3.04
C GLY A 9 5.66 8.56 4.29
N ALA A 10 4.46 9.15 4.29
CA ALA A 10 3.99 10.00 5.38
C ALA A 10 3.87 9.22 6.70
N ASP A 11 3.99 9.95 7.81
CA ASP A 11 3.95 9.40 9.16
C ASP A 11 2.50 9.07 9.57
N CYS A 12 2.05 7.89 9.14
CA CYS A 12 0.74 7.31 9.46
C CYS A 12 0.87 6.27 10.57
N ALA A 13 -0.12 6.24 11.48
CA ALA A 13 -0.33 5.05 12.30
C ALA A 13 -0.91 3.93 11.40
N VAL A 14 -0.36 2.72 11.53
CA VAL A 14 -0.72 1.56 10.71
C VAL A 14 -1.10 0.40 11.60
N SER A 15 -2.20 -0.29 11.27
CA SER A 15 -2.62 -1.51 11.95
C SER A 15 -3.13 -2.58 10.98
N ILE A 16 -3.00 -3.85 11.37
CA ILE A 16 -3.64 -4.99 10.70
C ILE A 16 -4.60 -5.64 11.71
N GLY A 17 -5.90 -5.50 11.48
CA GLY A 17 -6.91 -5.75 12.50
C GLY A 17 -6.64 -4.87 13.73
N ASP A 18 -6.61 -5.49 14.92
CA ASP A 18 -6.32 -4.79 16.18
C ASP A 18 -4.81 -4.67 16.49
N ARG A 19 -3.93 -5.09 15.57
CA ARG A 19 -2.49 -5.14 15.81
C ARG A 19 -1.82 -3.87 15.26
N PRO A 20 -1.29 -2.98 16.12
CA PRO A 20 -0.46 -1.87 15.65
C PRO A 20 0.82 -2.42 15.02
N CYS A 21 1.24 -1.81 13.91
CA CYS A 21 2.39 -2.26 13.17
C CYS A 21 3.38 -1.11 12.92
N PRO A 22 4.69 -1.39 12.89
CA PRO A 22 5.68 -0.34 12.65
C PRO A 22 5.64 0.12 11.18
N PRO A 23 5.80 1.42 10.90
CA PRO A 23 5.95 1.91 9.54
C PRO A 23 7.33 1.48 8.99
N TRP A 24 7.54 1.59 7.67
CA TRP A 24 8.82 1.27 7.02
C TRP A 24 9.29 -0.19 7.21
N TRP A 25 8.35 -1.11 7.44
CA TRP A 25 8.62 -2.54 7.62
C TRP A 25 7.74 -3.41 6.72
N ALA A 26 8.25 -4.58 6.36
CA ALA A 26 7.44 -5.64 5.75
C ALA A 26 6.70 -6.42 6.84
N MET A 27 5.40 -6.62 6.63
CA MET A 27 4.48 -7.20 7.60
C MET A 27 3.62 -8.26 6.92
N THR A 28 3.33 -9.36 7.59
CA THR A 28 2.41 -10.37 7.05
C THR A 28 0.97 -9.95 7.31
N ILE A 29 0.16 -9.93 6.25
CA ILE A 29 -1.29 -9.81 6.30
C ILE A 29 -1.93 -11.12 5.88
N ARG A 30 -2.85 -11.61 6.70
CA ARG A 30 -3.56 -12.86 6.43
C ARG A 30 -4.81 -12.62 5.62
N ALA A 31 -5.26 -13.64 4.90
CA ALA A 31 -6.52 -13.60 4.18
C ALA A 31 -7.68 -13.24 5.14
N GLY A 32 -8.43 -12.20 4.81
CA GLY A 32 -9.56 -11.71 5.61
C GLY A 32 -9.20 -10.65 6.67
N GLU A 33 -7.91 -10.38 6.92
CA GLU A 33 -7.53 -9.24 7.75
C GLU A 33 -7.66 -7.92 6.99
N THR A 34 -7.91 -6.83 7.72
CA THR A 34 -7.96 -5.46 7.18
C THR A 34 -6.74 -4.68 7.63
N LEU A 35 -6.05 -4.05 6.68
CA LEU A 35 -5.00 -3.08 6.93
C LEU A 35 -5.62 -1.68 7.00
N VAL A 36 -5.31 -0.92 8.05
CA VAL A 36 -5.78 0.46 8.24
C VAL A 36 -4.57 1.39 8.32
N LEU A 37 -4.64 2.49 7.57
CA LEU A 37 -3.71 3.62 7.64
C LEU A 37 -4.51 4.84 8.09
N GLU A 38 -4.14 5.39 9.23
CA GLU A 38 -4.75 6.60 9.76
C GLU A 38 -4.18 7.87 9.10
N ALA A 39 -4.87 9.00 9.31
CA ALA A 39 -4.41 10.29 8.83
C ALA A 39 -2.96 10.58 9.29
N PRO A 40 -2.09 11.08 8.40
CA PRO A 40 -0.69 11.30 8.73
C PRO A 40 -0.54 12.46 9.73
N ARG A 41 0.40 12.31 10.66
CA ARG A 41 0.84 13.40 11.56
C ARG A 41 1.75 14.39 10.84
N ALA A 42 2.52 13.91 9.86
CA ALA A 42 3.42 14.69 9.03
C ALA A 42 3.60 14.04 7.64
N GLY A 43 3.83 14.88 6.63
CA GLY A 43 3.91 14.45 5.23
C GLY A 43 2.56 14.47 4.52
N ALA A 44 2.54 14.03 3.27
CA ALA A 44 1.36 14.16 2.40
C ALA A 44 0.99 12.89 1.62
N ARG A 45 1.93 11.98 1.38
CA ARG A 45 1.73 10.80 0.54
C ARG A 45 2.32 9.58 1.22
N SER A 46 1.55 8.51 1.26
CA SER A 46 2.00 7.19 1.69
C SER A 46 1.95 6.24 0.51
N TYR A 47 2.83 5.25 0.53
CA TYR A 47 2.93 4.23 -0.50
C TYR A 47 2.75 2.87 0.17
N ILE A 48 2.02 1.99 -0.50
CA ILE A 48 1.81 0.61 -0.08
C ILE A 48 2.38 -0.32 -1.15
N ALA A 49 3.15 -1.31 -0.72
CA ALA A 49 3.68 -2.36 -1.57
C ALA A 49 3.18 -3.71 -1.08
N PHE A 50 2.83 -4.58 -2.02
CA PHE A 50 2.46 -5.98 -1.77
C PHE A 50 3.51 -6.89 -2.38
N ALA A 51 3.85 -7.99 -1.72
CA ALA A 51 4.72 -9.01 -2.31
C ALA A 51 4.12 -9.53 -3.62
N GLY A 52 4.90 -9.51 -4.70
CA GLY A 52 4.45 -9.83 -6.06
C GLY A 52 3.89 -8.64 -6.86
N GLY A 53 3.61 -7.51 -6.19
CA GLY A 53 3.04 -6.33 -6.83
C GLY A 53 1.52 -6.44 -7.07
N ILE A 54 0.96 -5.40 -7.69
CA ILE A 54 -0.44 -5.37 -8.12
C ILE A 54 -0.49 -5.81 -9.58
N ASP A 55 -1.23 -6.88 -9.85
CA ASP A 55 -1.36 -7.42 -11.20
C ASP A 55 -2.41 -6.66 -12.00
N LEU A 56 -1.93 -5.84 -12.93
CA LEU A 56 -2.72 -4.95 -13.78
C LEU A 56 -2.26 -5.11 -15.23
N PRO A 57 -3.07 -4.86 -16.26
CA PRO A 57 -2.56 -4.78 -17.62
C PRO A 57 -1.57 -3.62 -17.78
N PRO A 58 -0.39 -3.81 -18.40
CA PRO A 58 0.51 -2.69 -18.66
C PRO A 58 -0.02 -1.82 -19.80
N VAL A 59 0.07 -0.50 -19.66
CA VAL A 59 -0.14 0.46 -20.74
C VAL A 59 1.21 1.08 -21.08
N MET A 60 1.63 0.94 -22.34
CA MET A 60 2.95 1.40 -22.79
C MET A 60 4.12 0.88 -21.93
N GLY A 61 4.00 -0.36 -21.42
CA GLY A 61 5.01 -0.99 -20.56
C GLY A 61 5.00 -0.53 -19.10
N SER A 62 4.04 0.29 -18.68
CA SER A 62 3.92 0.81 -17.31
C SER A 62 2.58 0.43 -16.65
N ARG A 63 2.56 0.42 -15.31
CA ARG A 63 1.35 0.27 -14.47
C ARG A 63 0.98 1.58 -13.74
N ALA A 64 1.69 2.67 -14.00
CA ALA A 64 1.37 3.95 -13.39
C ALA A 64 0.05 4.50 -13.95
N THR A 65 -0.76 5.13 -13.09
CA THR A 65 -1.96 5.86 -13.50
C THR A 65 -1.57 7.26 -13.97
N ASP A 66 -1.94 7.62 -15.20
CA ASP A 66 -1.95 9.02 -15.63
C ASP A 66 -3.34 9.60 -15.35
N VAL A 67 -3.44 10.37 -14.26
CA VAL A 67 -4.72 10.97 -13.83
C VAL A 67 -5.22 12.01 -14.85
N LYS A 68 -4.32 12.73 -15.52
CA LYS A 68 -4.70 13.77 -16.50
C LYS A 68 -5.12 13.14 -17.83
N GLY A 69 -4.42 12.08 -18.24
CA GLY A 69 -4.69 11.33 -19.46
C GLY A 69 -5.83 10.32 -19.33
N GLY A 70 -6.18 9.90 -18.11
CA GLY A 70 -7.28 8.97 -17.85
C GLY A 70 -6.98 7.52 -18.22
N PHE A 71 -5.71 7.09 -18.19
CA PHE A 71 -5.32 5.72 -18.53
C PHE A 71 -4.23 5.18 -17.60
N GLY A 72 -3.94 3.88 -17.74
CA GLY A 72 -3.08 3.14 -16.83
C GLY A 72 -3.77 2.92 -15.48
N GLY A 73 -2.98 2.54 -14.48
CA GLY A 73 -3.52 2.07 -13.21
C GLY A 73 -4.21 0.72 -13.29
#